data_AF-A0A960YJ86-F1
#
_entry.id   AF-A0A960YJ86-F1
#
_cell.length_a   1.000
_cell.length_b   1.000
_cell.length_c   1.000
_cell.angle_alpha   90.00
_cell.angle_beta   90.00
_cell.angle_gamma   90.00
#
_symmetry.space_group_name_H-M   'P 1'
#
loop_
_entity.id
_entity.type
_entity.pdbx_description
1 polymer ?
#
loop_
_entity_poly.entity_id
_entity_poly.type
_entity_poly.pdbx_seq_one_letter_code
_entity_poly.pdbx_strand_id
1 'polypeptide(L)'
;MSLRVYDPIRKQKTEFKPQVDGKVGMYFCGMTVQGEPHVGHMLAALTGDMVRRFLEYLGYEVTLAQNFTDIDDKILARAAEEGVPYQTIAQRNIDLYLEQARAL
;
A
#
# COMPACT_ATOMS: atom_id res chain seq x y z
N MET A 1 19.16 -20.85 -4.27
CA MET A 1 19.15 -19.89 -5.40
C MET A 1 18.86 -18.51 -4.81
N SER A 2 19.54 -17.44 -5.27
CA SER A 2 19.27 -16.09 -4.78
C SER A 2 17.91 -15.57 -5.29
N LEU A 3 17.24 -14.75 -4.47
CA LEU A 3 15.97 -14.12 -4.84
C LEU A 3 16.20 -13.19 -6.05
N ARG A 4 15.31 -13.27 -7.04
CA ARG A 4 15.33 -12.37 -8.21
C ARG A 4 13.98 -11.67 -8.36
N VAL A 5 14.02 -10.36 -8.57
CA VAL A 5 12.83 -9.49 -8.70
C VAL A 5 12.84 -8.84 -10.08
N TYR A 6 11.67 -8.62 -10.67
CA TYR A 6 11.56 -7.87 -11.93
C TYR A 6 11.77 -6.39 -11.66
N ASP A 7 12.77 -5.80 -12.31
CA ASP A 7 13.06 -4.38 -12.24
C ASP A 7 12.41 -3.66 -13.44
N PRO A 8 11.40 -2.80 -13.24
CA PRO A 8 10.71 -2.12 -14.34
C PRO A 8 11.59 -1.09 -15.06
N ILE A 9 12.64 -0.56 -14.43
CA ILE A 9 13.58 0.38 -15.05
C ILE A 9 14.48 -0.38 -16.03
N ARG A 10 15.02 -1.53 -15.59
CA ARG A 10 15.90 -2.38 -16.42
C ARG A 10 15.15 -3.35 -17.32
N LYS A 11 13.84 -3.52 -17.12
CA LYS A 11 12.94 -4.43 -17.82
C LYS A 11 13.38 -5.90 -17.80
N GLN A 12 14.04 -6.32 -16.72
CA GLN A 12 14.54 -7.69 -16.57
C GLN A 12 14.49 -8.13 -15.11
N LYS A 13 14.57 -9.46 -14.88
CA LYS A 13 14.78 -9.99 -13.53
C LYS A 13 16.21 -9.70 -13.08
N THR A 14 16.38 -9.04 -11.94
CA THR A 14 17.67 -8.72 -11.33
C THR A 14 17.82 -9.49 -10.02
N GLU A 15 19.06 -9.70 -9.57
CA GLU A 15 19.30 -10.24 -8.24
C GLU A 15 18.85 -9.24 -7.18
N PHE A 16 18.04 -9.69 -6.23
CA PHE A 16 17.62 -8.86 -5.12
C PHE A 16 18.75 -8.75 -4.09
N LYS A 17 19.20 -7.52 -3.84
CA LYS A 17 20.17 -7.20 -2.79
C LYS A 17 19.59 -6.08 -1.94
N PRO A 18 19.35 -6.31 -0.63
CA PRO A 18 18.87 -5.25 0.23
C PRO A 18 19.95 -4.16 0.39
N GLN A 19 19.52 -2.95 0.75
CA GLN A 19 20.45 -1.85 1.03
C GLN A 19 21.25 -2.09 2.32
N VAL A 20 20.66 -2.79 3.29
CA VAL A 20 21.30 -3.21 4.54
C VAL A 20 21.15 -4.72 4.64
N ASP A 21 22.25 -5.44 4.86
CA ASP A 21 22.22 -6.90 4.93
C ASP A 21 21.19 -7.39 5.97
N GLY A 22 20.37 -8.34 5.53
CA GLY A 22 19.29 -8.91 6.35
C GLY A 22 18.06 -8.02 6.56
N LYS A 23 18.04 -6.76 6.09
CA LYS A 23 16.91 -5.83 6.29
C LYS A 23 16.32 -5.33 4.98
N VAL A 24 14.99 -5.32 4.88
CA VAL A 24 14.26 -4.81 3.71
C VAL A 24 13.32 -3.70 4.12
N GLY A 25 13.52 -2.50 3.56
CA GLY A 25 12.50 -1.45 3.55
C GLY A 25 11.70 -1.53 2.25
N MET A 26 10.38 -1.59 2.36
CA MET A 26 9.48 -1.57 1.21
C MET A 26 8.39 -0.50 1.39
N TYR A 27 8.16 0.27 0.34
CA TYR A 27 7.07 1.24 0.26
C TYR A 27 6.04 0.76 -0.76
N PHE A 28 4.78 0.77 -0.37
CA PHE A 28 3.66 0.44 -1.25
C PHE A 28 2.71 1.64 -1.28
N CYS A 29 2.47 2.22 -2.47
CA CYS A 29 1.52 3.32 -2.60
C CYS A 29 0.14 2.86 -2.12
N GLY A 30 -0.44 3.59 -1.16
CA GLY A 30 -1.78 3.29 -0.68
C GLY A 30 -2.86 4.04 -1.43
N MET A 31 -4.06 4.02 -0.85
CA MET A 31 -5.28 4.50 -1.47
C MET A 31 -5.42 6.03 -1.31
N THR A 32 -5.87 6.70 -2.37
CA THR A 32 -6.52 8.01 -2.22
C THR A 32 -7.93 7.79 -1.69
N VAL A 33 -8.24 8.39 -0.55
CA VAL A 33 -9.42 8.04 0.27
C VAL A 33 -10.64 8.90 -0.08
N GLN A 34 -10.87 9.14 -1.37
CA GLN A 34 -12.02 9.89 -1.87
C GLN A 34 -13.36 9.13 -1.83
N GLY A 35 -13.31 7.80 -1.74
CA GLY A 35 -14.50 6.95 -1.74
C GLY A 35 -14.23 5.60 -1.10
N GLU A 36 -15.23 4.73 -1.13
CA GLU A 36 -15.12 3.40 -0.53
C GLU A 36 -14.04 2.54 -1.20
N PRO A 37 -13.30 1.72 -0.44
CA PRO A 37 -12.37 0.76 -1.00
C PRO A 37 -13.08 -0.29 -1.86
N HIS A 38 -12.58 -0.50 -3.07
CA HIS A 38 -13.01 -1.59 -3.96
C HIS A 38 -11.98 -2.72 -4.03
N VAL A 39 -12.32 -3.82 -4.69
CA VAL A 39 -11.46 -5.03 -4.82
C VAL A 39 -10.03 -4.75 -5.28
N GLY A 40 -9.82 -3.76 -6.17
CA GLY A 40 -8.47 -3.37 -6.60
C GLY A 40 -7.57 -2.86 -5.47
N HIS A 41 -8.13 -2.14 -4.48
CA HIS A 41 -7.39 -1.64 -3.33
C HIS A 41 -7.03 -2.78 -2.38
N MET A 42 -7.94 -3.74 -2.20
CA MET A 42 -7.70 -4.93 -1.40
C MET A 42 -6.65 -5.85 -2.04
N LEU A 43 -6.67 -5.99 -3.37
CA LEU A 43 -5.63 -6.72 -4.10
C LEU A 43 -4.24 -6.10 -3.91
N ALA A 44 -4.16 -4.76 -3.92
CA ALA A 44 -2.92 -4.04 -3.65
C ALA A 44 -2.41 -4.30 -2.23
N ALA A 45 -3.29 -4.24 -1.22
CA ALA A 45 -2.96 -4.56 0.18
C ALA A 45 -2.43 -5.99 0.32
N LEU A 46 -3.17 -6.96 -0.24
CA LEU A 46 -2.81 -8.38 -0.20
C LEU A 46 -1.48 -8.66 -0.91
N THR A 47 -1.23 -8.00 -2.05
CA THR A 47 0.01 -8.19 -2.81
C THR A 47 1.22 -7.68 -2.01
N GLY A 48 1.10 -6.49 -1.39
CA GLY A 48 2.14 -5.95 -0.52
C GLY A 48 2.43 -6.87 0.67
N ASP A 49 1.37 -7.37 1.32
CA ASP A 49 1.49 -8.30 2.44
C ASP A 49 2.10 -9.65 2.04
N MET A 50 1.70 -10.21 0.89
CA MET A 50 2.26 -11.45 0.35
C MET A 50 3.77 -11.33 0.11
N VAL A 51 4.22 -10.21 -0.48
CA VAL A 51 5.64 -9.96 -0.71
C VAL A 51 6.39 -9.81 0.61
N ARG A 52 5.84 -9.05 1.57
CA ARG A 52 6.40 -8.90 2.92
C ARG A 52 6.59 -10.26 3.60
N ARG A 53 5.53 -11.06 3.67
CA ARG A 53 5.57 -12.41 4.29
C ARG A 53 6.55 -13.34 3.61
N PHE A 54 6.66 -13.28 2.28
CA PHE A 54 7.62 -14.10 1.55
C PHE A 54 9.06 -13.71 1.86
N LEU A 55 9.35 -12.41 1.98
CA LEU A 55 10.67 -11.91 2.38
C LEU A 55 10.99 -12.28 3.84
N GLU A 56 10.02 -12.19 4.74
CA GLU A 56 10.18 -12.65 6.14
C GLU A 56 10.46 -14.15 6.21
N TYR A 57 9.76 -14.96 5.41
CA TYR A 57 10.01 -16.40 5.28
C TYR A 57 11.44 -16.70 4.81
N LEU A 58 12.02 -15.85 3.97
CA LEU A 58 13.41 -15.96 3.53
C LEU A 58 14.43 -15.48 4.59
N GLY A 59 13.97 -15.00 5.74
CA GLY A 59 14.81 -14.59 6.88
C GLY A 59 15.15 -13.09 6.91
N TYR A 60 14.48 -12.26 6.12
CA TYR A 60 14.67 -10.80 6.19
C TYR A 60 13.85 -10.17 7.32
N GLU A 61 14.41 -9.15 7.97
CA GLU A 61 13.65 -8.20 8.77
C GLU A 61 13.01 -7.17 7.82
N VAL A 62 11.68 -7.17 7.71
CA VAL A 62 10.97 -6.34 6.73
C VAL A 62 10.22 -5.21 7.40
N THR A 63 10.42 -3.99 6.92
CA THR A 63 9.58 -2.83 7.24
C THR A 63 8.76 -2.47 6.00
N LEU A 64 7.44 -2.62 6.10
CA LEU A 64 6.48 -2.18 5.08
C LEU A 64 5.86 -0.84 5.49
N ALA A 65 6.00 0.18 4.65
CA ALA A 65 5.32 1.45 4.76
C ALA A 65 4.25 1.59 3.66
N GLN A 66 3.06 2.00 4.06
CA GLN A 66 1.96 2.34 3.16
C GLN A 66 1.33 3.65 3.63
N ASN A 67 1.09 4.57 2.71
CA ASN A 67 0.47 5.86 3.00
C ASN A 67 -1.05 5.81 2.77
N PHE A 68 -1.78 6.80 3.28
CA PHE A 68 -3.05 7.21 2.67
C PHE A 68 -2.84 8.57 2.02
N THR A 69 -3.41 8.77 0.85
CA THR A 69 -3.51 10.12 0.27
C THR A 69 -4.82 10.71 0.77
N ASP A 70 -4.75 11.39 1.91
CA ASP A 70 -5.87 11.94 2.68
C ASP A 70 -6.21 13.40 2.30
N ILE A 71 -5.41 13.98 1.40
CA ILE A 71 -5.67 15.26 0.74
C ILE A 71 -5.42 15.13 -0.77
N ASP A 72 -6.46 15.38 -1.55
CA ASP A 72 -6.46 15.29 -3.01
C ASP A 72 -7.67 16.07 -3.55
N ASP A 73 -7.60 16.56 -4.79
CA ASP A 73 -8.68 17.31 -5.43
C ASP A 73 -10.01 16.54 -5.43
N LYS A 74 -9.97 15.21 -5.55
CA LYS A 74 -11.17 14.36 -5.51
C LYS A 74 -11.84 14.34 -4.13
N ILE A 75 -11.04 14.39 -3.07
CA ILE A 75 -11.54 14.44 -1.69
C ILE A 75 -12.18 15.80 -1.45
N LEU A 76 -11.55 16.88 -1.90
CA LEU A 76 -12.08 18.25 -1.78
C LEU A 76 -13.40 18.41 -2.53
N ALA A 77 -13.49 17.90 -3.77
CA ALA A 77 -14.72 17.92 -4.55
C ALA A 77 -15.85 17.16 -3.84
N ARG A 78 -15.54 15.95 -3.32
CA ARG A 78 -16.54 15.14 -2.61
C ARG A 78 -17.02 15.76 -1.31
N ALA A 79 -16.10 16.39 -0.57
CA ALA A 79 -16.41 17.10 0.66
C ALA A 79 -17.34 18.30 0.41
N ALA A 80 -17.11 19.03 -0.70
CA ALA A 80 -17.97 20.12 -1.13
C ALA A 80 -19.36 19.63 -1.56
N GLU A 81 -19.45 18.49 -2.26
CA GLU A 81 -20.73 17.85 -2.62
C GLU A 81 -21.55 17.42 -1.39
N GLU A 82 -20.89 16.84 -0.38
CA GLU A 82 -21.53 16.35 0.84
C GLU A 82 -21.74 17.46 1.91
N GLY A 83 -21.15 18.64 1.72
CA GLY A 83 -21.24 19.75 2.68
C GLY A 83 -20.52 19.50 4.00
N VAL A 84 -19.42 18.73 3.98
CA VAL A 84 -18.66 18.30 5.17
C VAL A 84 -17.18 18.69 5.06
N PRO A 85 -16.42 18.74 6.17
CA PRO A 85 -14.96 18.86 6.12
C PRO A 85 -14.32 17.71 5.33
N TYR A 86 -13.25 17.97 4.58
CA TYR A 86 -12.59 16.94 3.77
C TYR A 86 -12.04 15.77 4.59
N GLN A 87 -11.65 16.04 5.84
CA GLN A 87 -11.20 15.02 6.80
C GLN A 87 -12.31 14.01 7.11
N THR A 88 -13.58 14.41 7.06
CA THR A 88 -14.71 13.50 7.24
C THR A 88 -14.78 12.47 6.11
N ILE A 89 -14.53 12.88 4.86
CA ILE A 89 -14.46 11.96 3.72
C ILE A 89 -13.25 11.04 3.86
N ALA A 90 -12.07 11.61 4.14
CA ALA A 90 -10.84 10.85 4.25
C ALA A 90 -10.90 9.81 5.38
N GLN A 91 -11.26 10.23 6.60
CA GLN A 91 -11.28 9.35 7.78
C GLN A 91 -12.30 8.22 7.62
N ARG A 92 -13.51 8.53 7.14
CA ARG A 92 -14.54 7.52 6.88
C ARG A 92 -14.00 6.40 5.98
N ASN A 93 -13.35 6.77 4.88
CA ASN A 93 -12.85 5.80 3.91
C ASN A 93 -11.56 5.09 4.39
N ILE A 94 -10.73 5.74 5.21
CA ILE A 94 -9.59 5.11 5.90
C ILE A 94 -10.10 4.00 6.84
N ASP A 95 -11.12 4.30 7.65
CA ASP A 95 -11.68 3.35 8.61
C ASP A 95 -12.28 2.14 7.88
N LEU A 96 -13.03 2.36 6.81
CA LEU A 96 -13.56 1.29 5.95
C LEU A 96 -12.44 0.46 5.31
N TYR A 97 -11.37 1.10 4.82
CA TYR A 97 -10.23 0.38 4.25
C TYR A 97 -9.56 -0.52 5.29
N LEU A 98 -9.32 0.01 6.50
CA LEU A 98 -8.71 -0.72 7.61
C LEU A 98 -9.58 -1.89 8.08
N GLU A 99 -10.90 -1.71 8.12
CA GLU A 99 -11.83 -2.78 8.45
C GLU A 99 -11.75 -3.91 7.42
N GLN A 100 -11.84 -3.59 6.13
CA GLN A 100 -11.78 -4.58 5.06
C GLN A 100 -10.41 -5.27 4.98
N ALA A 101 -9.32 -4.52 5.12
CA ALA A 101 -7.98 -5.07 5.09
C ALA A 101 -7.69 -6.01 6.27
N ARG A 102 -8.29 -5.77 7.44
CA ARG A 102 -8.19 -6.68 8.61
C ARG A 102 -8.99 -7.96 8.45
N ALA A 103 -10.00 -7.99 7.58
CA ALA A 103 -10.82 -9.16 7.33
C ALA A 103 -10.16 -10.16 6.35
N LEU A 104 -9.05 -9.77 5.72
CA LEU A 104 -8.22 -10.59 4.83
C LEU A 104 -7.09 -11.30 5.59
#